data_AF-A0A7Y2PI59-F1
#
_entry.id   AF-A0A7Y2PI59-F1
#
_cell.length_a   1.000
_cell.length_b   1.000
_cell.length_c   1.000
_cell.angle_alpha   90.00
_cell.angle_beta   90.00
_cell.angle_gamma   90.00
#
_symmetry.space_group_name_H-M   'P 1'
#
loop_
_entity.id
_entity.type
_entity.pdbx_description
1 polymer ?
#
loop_
_entity_poly.entity_id
_entity_poly.type
_entity_poly.pdbx_seq_one_letter_code
_entity_poly.pdbx_strand_id
1 'polypeptide(L)'
;SDPRLSILDLHPTGPLWGEGESPTTGATHELEQSIAGREADLRDWLVRAGMSHERRILRLPIGRLTWHYPESDILQLEFVLPAGCFATVLVRELVDLVPLGQTDSLCVF
;
A
#
# COMPACT_ATOMS: atom_id res chain seq x y z
N SER A 1 0.87 -7.08 24.19
CA SER A 1 0.51 -7.09 22.76
C SER A 1 -1.00 -6.98 22.65
N ASP A 2 -1.53 -6.00 21.91
CA ASP A 2 -2.98 -5.81 21.75
C ASP A 2 -3.57 -7.00 20.95
N PRO A 3 -4.56 -7.74 21.49
CA PRO A 3 -5.14 -8.90 20.82
C PRO A 3 -5.86 -8.56 19.50
N ARG A 4 -6.23 -7.30 19.27
CA ARG A 4 -6.84 -6.85 18.01
C ARG A 4 -5.89 -6.93 16.82
N LEU A 5 -4.58 -6.89 17.06
CA LEU A 5 -3.58 -7.03 16.01
C LEU A 5 -3.56 -8.44 15.41
N SER A 6 -3.77 -9.48 16.22
CA SER A 6 -3.74 -10.87 15.74
C SER A 6 -4.98 -11.25 14.96
N ILE A 7 -6.12 -10.63 15.25
CA ILE A 7 -7.37 -10.80 14.50
C ILE A 7 -7.53 -9.80 13.36
N LEU A 8 -6.50 -9.00 13.07
CA LEU A 8 -6.48 -7.99 12.00
C LEU A 8 -7.57 -6.91 12.12
N ASP A 9 -8.01 -6.59 13.34
CA ASP A 9 -8.91 -5.47 13.62
C ASP A 9 -8.13 -4.13 13.72
N LEU A 10 -6.86 -4.21 14.10
CA LEU A 10 -5.92 -3.09 14.04
C LEU A 10 -4.87 -3.31 12.94
N HIS A 11 -4.61 -2.25 12.18
CA HIS A 11 -3.60 -2.26 11.13
C HIS A 11 -2.51 -1.22 11.41
N PRO A 12 -1.22 -1.58 11.30
CA PRO A 12 -0.16 -0.59 11.24
C PRO A 12 -0.40 0.30 10.04
N THR A 13 -0.10 1.58 10.22
CA THR A 13 -0.24 2.59 9.18
C THR A 13 1.12 3.16 8.84
N GLY A 14 1.21 3.83 7.69
CA GLY A 14 2.33 4.67 7.30
C GLY A 14 1.85 6.04 6.87
N PRO A 15 2.76 7.03 6.77
CA PRO A 15 2.40 8.39 6.46
C PRO A 15 2.10 8.56 4.97
N LEU A 16 1.01 9.25 4.68
CA LEU A 16 0.86 9.98 3.42
C LEU A 16 1.30 11.42 3.72
N TRP A 17 2.45 11.81 3.18
CA TRP A 17 3.11 13.03 3.62
C TRP A 17 2.37 14.28 3.16
N GLY A 18 2.26 15.23 4.08
CA GLY A 18 1.65 16.53 3.85
C GLY A 18 1.96 17.48 5.01
N GLU A 19 1.23 18.58 5.05
CA GLU A 19 1.27 19.58 6.12
C GLU A 19 0.80 18.99 7.45
N GLY A 20 1.51 19.35 8.52
CA GLY A 20 1.23 18.90 9.89
C GLY A 20 2.30 17.96 10.44
N GLU A 21 2.16 17.63 11.72
CA GLU A 21 3.06 16.69 12.41
C GLU A 21 2.54 15.27 12.32
N SER A 22 3.46 14.30 12.20
CA SER A 22 3.08 12.88 12.28
C SER A 22 2.59 12.56 13.70
N PRO A 23 1.46 11.85 13.86
CA PRO A 23 0.95 11.43 15.17
C PRO A 23 1.78 10.30 15.78
N THR A 24 2.79 9.77 15.06
CA THR A 24 3.65 8.70 15.56
C THR A 24 4.65 9.23 16.58
N THR A 25 5.07 8.35 17.49
CA THR A 25 6.06 8.66 18.53
C THR A 25 7.11 7.55 18.61
N GLY A 26 8.22 7.83 19.29
CA GLY A 26 9.31 6.88 19.51
C GLY A 26 9.95 6.39 18.21
N ALA A 27 10.32 5.11 18.15
CA ALA A 27 11.06 4.53 17.03
C ALA A 27 10.36 4.68 15.67
N THR A 28 9.02 4.63 15.64
CA THR A 28 8.27 4.81 14.39
C THR A 28 8.38 6.25 13.88
N HIS A 29 8.34 7.24 14.78
CA HIS A 29 8.54 8.64 14.41
C HIS A 29 9.94 8.87 13.86
N GLU A 30 10.97 8.36 14.53
CA GLU A 30 12.36 8.46 14.08
C GLU A 30 12.56 7.83 12.70
N LEU A 31 11.94 6.67 12.45
CA LEU A 31 11.96 6.00 11.15
C LEU A 31 11.29 6.84 10.06
N GLU A 32 10.08 7.35 10.32
CA GLU A 32 9.32 8.18 9.37
C GLU A 32 10.08 9.47 9.03
N GLN A 33 10.62 10.16 10.03
CA GLN A 33 11.42 11.37 9.85
C GLN A 33 12.73 11.09 9.12
N SER A 34 13.38 9.94 9.37
CA SER A 34 14.58 9.53 8.65
C SER A 34 14.31 9.33 7.15
N ILE A 35 13.21 8.67 6.80
CA ILE A 35 12.80 8.48 5.40
C ILE A 35 12.50 9.84 4.75
N ALA A 36 11.73 10.71 5.42
CA ALA A 36 11.40 12.03 4.90
C ALA A 36 12.60 12.97 4.81
N GLY A 37 13.62 12.78 5.65
CA GLY A 37 14.90 13.48 5.55
C GLY A 37 15.71 13.06 4.32
N ARG A 38 15.64 11.78 3.92
CA ARG A 38 16.27 11.28 2.68
C ARG A 38 15.59 11.79 1.41
N GLU A 39 14.29 12.05 1.48
CA GLU A 39 13.44 12.50 0.36
C GLU A 39 12.92 13.93 0.57
N ALA A 40 13.78 14.83 1.08
CA ALA A 40 13.37 16.17 1.54
C ALA A 40 12.70 17.03 0.44
N ASP A 41 13.15 16.93 -0.81
CA ASP A 41 12.57 17.69 -1.92
C ASP A 41 11.12 17.29 -2.20
N LEU A 42 10.83 15.98 -2.21
CA LEU A 42 9.48 15.44 -2.38
C LEU A 42 8.59 15.80 -1.19
N ARG A 43 9.13 15.63 0.03
CA ARG A 43 8.47 16.02 1.28
C ARG A 43 8.00 17.47 1.23
N ASP A 44 8.91 18.40 0.93
CA ASP A 44 8.62 19.83 0.93
C ASP A 44 7.71 20.22 -0.24
N TRP A 45 7.79 19.51 -1.36
CA TRP A 45 6.86 19.70 -2.47
C TRP A 45 5.43 19.30 -2.09
N LEU A 46 5.23 18.16 -1.43
CA LEU A 46 3.90 17.72 -0.97
C LEU A 46 3.28 18.71 0.01
N VAL A 47 4.08 19.25 0.93
CA VAL A 47 3.69 20.32 1.86
C VAL A 47 3.28 21.57 1.08
N ARG A 48 4.13 22.07 0.16
CA ARG A 48 3.78 23.25 -0.67
C ARG A 48 2.57 23.05 -1.56
N ALA A 49 2.26 21.81 -1.95
CA ALA A 49 1.06 21.46 -2.71
C ALA A 49 -0.22 21.46 -1.85
N GLY A 50 -0.12 21.75 -0.54
CA GLY A 50 -1.25 21.78 0.39
C GLY A 50 -1.81 20.40 0.69
N MET A 51 -1.02 19.33 0.53
CA MET A 51 -1.45 17.98 0.92
C MET A 51 -1.56 17.91 2.44
N SER A 52 -2.60 17.28 2.97
CA SER A 52 -2.74 17.04 4.41
C SER A 52 -1.91 15.82 4.83
N HIS A 53 -1.29 15.88 6.02
CA HIS A 53 -0.62 14.70 6.57
C HIS A 53 -1.67 13.65 7.00
N GLU A 54 -1.67 12.52 6.31
CA GLU A 54 -2.65 11.45 6.51
C GLU A 54 -1.98 10.11 6.84
N ARG A 55 -2.79 9.11 7.22
CA ARG A 55 -2.32 7.78 7.56
C ARG A 55 -3.03 6.74 6.69
N ARG A 56 -2.25 5.82 6.13
CA ARG A 56 -2.78 4.72 5.33
C ARG A 56 -2.34 3.39 5.90
N ILE A 57 -3.25 2.41 5.94
CA ILE A 57 -2.94 1.04 6.37
C ILE A 57 -1.84 0.44 5.48
N LEU A 58 -0.88 -0.24 6.09
CA LEU A 58 0.25 -0.88 5.40
C LEU A 58 0.02 -2.37 5.12
N ARG A 59 -1.17 -2.88 5.45
CA ARG A 59 -1.58 -4.25 5.16
C ARG A 59 -2.90 -4.20 4.39
N LEU A 60 -3.07 -5.10 3.42
CA LEU A 60 -4.30 -5.23 2.67
C LEU A 60 -5.24 -6.21 3.39
N PRO A 61 -6.38 -5.76 3.95
CA PRO A 61 -7.37 -6.67 4.48
C PRO A 61 -8.15 -7.30 3.32
N ILE A 62 -8.09 -8.63 3.22
CA ILE A 62 -8.78 -9.39 2.18
C ILE A 62 -9.95 -10.11 2.83
N GLY A 63 -11.16 -9.73 2.44
CA GLY A 63 -12.39 -10.36 2.90
C GLY A 63 -12.82 -11.49 1.95
N ARG A 64 -13.41 -12.55 2.51
CA ARG A 64 -14.08 -13.62 1.75
C ARG A 64 -13.23 -14.22 0.62
N LEU A 65 -11.93 -14.40 0.86
CA LEU A 65 -11.05 -15.02 -0.14
C LEU A 65 -11.46 -16.48 -0.36
N THR A 66 -11.86 -16.80 -1.58
CA THR A 66 -12.02 -18.18 -2.06
C THR A 66 -11.25 -18.35 -3.36
N TRP A 67 -10.85 -19.58 -3.65
CA TRP A 67 -10.16 -19.91 -4.88
C TRP A 67 -10.51 -21.32 -5.34
N HIS A 68 -10.42 -21.53 -6.64
CA HIS A 68 -10.50 -22.86 -7.23
C HIS A 68 -9.78 -22.89 -8.58
N TYR A 69 -9.53 -24.12 -9.05
CA TYR A 69 -8.95 -24.39 -10.36
C TYR A 69 -10.03 -24.98 -11.26
N PRO A 70 -10.73 -24.16 -12.08
CA PRO A 70 -11.70 -24.69 -13.04
C PRO A 70 -11.02 -25.58 -14.09
N GLU A 71 -9.75 -25.32 -14.41
CA GLU A 71 -8.88 -26.10 -15.28
C GLU A 71 -7.47 -26.16 -14.68
N SER A 72 -6.60 -27.05 -15.17
CA SER A 72 -5.28 -27.28 -14.55
C SER A 72 -4.33 -26.07 -14.56
N ASP A 73 -4.57 -25.12 -15.46
CA ASP A 73 -3.75 -23.93 -15.70
C ASP A 73 -4.50 -22.62 -15.42
N ILE A 74 -5.72 -22.69 -14.88
CA ILE A 74 -6.53 -21.53 -14.53
C ILE A 74 -6.73 -21.47 -13.02
N LEU A 75 -6.28 -20.39 -12.39
CA LEU A 75 -6.61 -20.05 -11.01
C LEU A 75 -7.69 -18.97 -10.99
N GLN A 76 -8.87 -19.30 -10.48
CA GLN A 76 -9.93 -18.32 -10.25
C GLN A 76 -9.95 -17.89 -8.79
N LEU A 77 -9.94 -16.57 -8.56
CA LEU A 77 -9.96 -15.94 -7.24
C LEU A 77 -11.23 -15.11 -7.07
N GLU A 78 -11.87 -15.21 -5.91
CA GLU A 78 -12.96 -14.33 -5.49
C GLU A 78 -12.60 -13.74 -4.12
N PHE A 79 -12.71 -12.42 -3.99
CA PHE A 79 -12.38 -11.73 -2.74
C PHE A 79 -12.99 -10.33 -2.73
N VAL A 80 -13.08 -9.73 -1.54
CA VAL A 80 -13.55 -8.36 -1.31
C VAL A 80 -12.41 -7.51 -0.77
N LEU A 81 -12.20 -6.35 -1.38
CA LEU A 81 -11.24 -5.35 -0.93
C LEU A 81 -11.96 -4.06 -0.50
N PRO A 82 -11.42 -3.31 0.48
CA PRO A 82 -11.90 -1.96 0.78
C PRO A 82 -11.71 -1.01 -0.41
N ALA A 83 -12.47 0.09 -0.40
CA ALA A 83 -12.26 1.18 -1.35
C ALA A 83 -10.81 1.69 -1.30
N GLY A 84 -10.27 2.05 -2.46
CA GLY A 84 -8.90 2.54 -2.60
C GLY A 84 -7.82 1.45 -2.57
N CYS A 85 -8.19 0.18 -2.45
CA CYS A 85 -7.27 -0.95 -2.57
C CYS A 85 -7.31 -1.58 -3.96
N PHE A 86 -6.20 -2.18 -4.39
CA PHE A 86 -6.06 -2.72 -5.75
C PHE A 86 -5.89 -4.24 -5.73
N ALA A 87 -6.69 -4.94 -6.54
CA ALA A 87 -6.59 -6.39 -6.73
C ALA A 87 -5.21 -6.84 -7.25
N THR A 88 -4.55 -5.97 -8.02
CA THR A 88 -3.20 -6.22 -8.54
C THR A 88 -2.15 -6.46 -7.45
N VAL A 89 -2.33 -5.87 -6.26
CA VAL A 89 -1.45 -6.12 -5.11
C VAL A 89 -1.56 -7.57 -4.64
N LEU A 90 -2.78 -8.11 -4.54
CA LEU A 90 -2.97 -9.52 -4.19
C LEU A 90 -2.37 -10.45 -5.26
N VAL A 91 -2.66 -10.18 -6.54
CA VAL A 91 -2.15 -11.01 -7.63
C VAL A 91 -0.61 -11.01 -7.66
N ARG A 92 0.02 -9.86 -7.42
CA ARG A 92 1.48 -9.74 -7.35
C ARG A 92 2.11 -10.63 -6.28
N GLU A 93 1.41 -10.89 -5.16
CA GLU A 93 1.91 -11.78 -4.11
C GLU A 93 1.74 -13.28 -4.45
N LEU A 94 0.98 -13.60 -5.50
CA LEU A 94 0.68 -14.98 -5.89
C LEU A 94 1.49 -15.46 -7.10
N VAL A 95 1.96 -14.53 -7.94
CA VAL A 95 2.65 -14.87 -9.20
C VAL A 95 3.88 -14.01 -9.42
N ASP A 96 4.91 -14.61 -10.00
CA ASP A 96 6.03 -13.86 -10.55
C ASP A 96 5.60 -13.22 -11.88
N LEU A 97 5.50 -11.89 -11.87
CA LEU A 97 5.23 -11.14 -13.09
C LEU A 97 6.51 -11.08 -13.92
N VAL A 98 6.45 -11.65 -15.12
CA VAL A 98 7.51 -11.48 -16.10
C VAL A 98 7.46 -10.04 -16.63
N PRO A 99 8.58 -9.31 -16.70
CA PRO A 99 8.59 -7.99 -17.28
C PRO A 99 8.02 -8.03 -18.70
N LEU A 100 7.06 -7.16 -19.00
CA LEU A 100 6.74 -6.87 -20.38
C LEU A 100 8.01 -6.28 -21.01
N GLY A 101 8.54 -6.95 -22.04
CA GLY A 101 9.53 -6.31 -22.92
C GLY A 101 9.00 -4.97 -23.40
N GLN A 102 9.89 -4.05 -23.76
CA GLN A 102 9.58 -2.67 -24.11
C GLN A 102 8.32 -2.57 -25.00
N THR A 103 7.21 -2.16 -24.42
CA THR A 103 5.98 -1.91 -25.16
C THR A 103 6.16 -0.57 -25.88
N ASP A 104 6.39 -0.59 -27.19
CA ASP A 104 6.48 0.61 -28.06
C ASP A 104 5.13 1.34 -28.20
N SER A 105 4.32 1.36 -27.15
CA SER A 105 3.14 2.21 -27.05
C SER A 105 3.48 3.32 -26.08
N LEU A 106 4.11 4.37 -26.61
CA LEU A 106 4.20 5.64 -25.91
C LEU A 106 2.77 6.06 -25.54
N CYS A 107 2.45 6.12 -24.24
CA CYS A 107 1.27 6.82 -23.76
C CYS A 107 1.41 8.27 -24.20
N VAL A 108 0.68 8.66 -25.25
CA VAL A 108 0.51 10.06 -25.61
C VAL A 108 -0.52 10.62 -24.63
N PHE A 109 -0.07 11.45 -23.70
CA PHE A 109 -0.94 12.28 -22.86
C PHE A 109 -1.43 13.50 -23.64
#